data_AF-A0A916CWD5-F1
#
_entry.id   AF-A0A916CWD5-F1
#
_cell.length_a   1.000
_cell.length_b   1.000
_cell.length_c   1.000
_cell.angle_alpha   90.00
_cell.angle_beta   90.00
_cell.angle_gamma   90.00
#
_symmetry.space_group_name_H-M   'P 1'
#
loop_
_entity.id
_entity.type
_entity.pdbx_description
1 polymer ?
#
loop_
_entity_poly.entity_id
_entity_poly.type
_entity_poly.pdbx_seq_one_letter_code
_entity_poly.pdbx_strand_id
1 'polypeptide(L)'
;VASGKLVTSARAAWALCCGADFVNTARGFMFSLGCIQALRCHTNTCPTGITTHNPRLQRGLVVEEKYLRVASYATNMNREIDMIAHSCGVRHARELERRHVRLVQPTGASIALDVLHPFPAKGTGSAA
;
A
#
# COMPACT_ATOMS: atom_id res chain seq x y z
N VAL A 1 -4.50 7.03 -8.78
CA VAL A 1 -4.07 5.63 -8.47
C VAL A 1 -2.58 5.56 -8.16
N ALA A 2 -2.16 4.93 -7.07
CA ALA A 2 -0.74 4.71 -6.73
C ALA A 2 -0.40 3.22 -6.56
N SER A 3 0.83 2.84 -6.92
CA SER A 3 1.39 1.49 -6.76
C SER A 3 2.92 1.59 -6.61
N GLY A 4 3.59 0.49 -6.28
CA GLY A 4 5.04 0.41 -6.21
C GLY A 4 5.57 0.23 -4.78
N LYS A 5 5.72 -1.03 -4.37
CA LYS A 5 6.24 -1.42 -3.04
C LYS A 5 5.49 -0.77 -1.85
N LEU A 6 4.21 -0.43 -2.02
CA LEU A 6 3.31 0.05 -0.98
C LEU A 6 2.75 -1.14 -0.18
N VAL A 7 3.64 -1.85 0.52
CA VAL A 7 3.33 -3.13 1.19
C VAL A 7 2.70 -2.94 2.57
N THR A 8 3.05 -1.85 3.26
CA THR A 8 2.59 -1.55 4.63
C THR A 8 1.52 -0.46 4.64
N SER A 9 0.65 -0.50 5.64
CA SER A 9 -0.43 0.47 5.86
C SER A 9 0.08 1.91 5.91
N ALA A 10 1.19 2.16 6.61
CA ALA A 10 1.82 3.48 6.66
C ALA A 10 2.25 4.02 5.27
N ARG A 11 2.78 3.16 4.39
CA ARG A 11 3.15 3.59 3.02
C ARG A 11 1.93 3.84 2.16
N ALA A 12 0.87 3.05 2.33
CA ALA A 12 -0.39 3.30 1.63
C ALA A 12 -1.05 4.60 2.12
N ALA A 13 -1.10 4.84 3.43
CA ALA A 13 -1.59 6.08 4.01
C ALA A 13 -0.79 7.30 3.52
N TRP A 14 0.55 7.21 3.47
CA TRP A 14 1.39 8.24 2.86
C TRP A 14 1.01 8.52 1.39
N ALA A 15 0.75 7.48 0.59
CA ALA A 15 0.33 7.65 -0.80
C ALA A 15 -1.05 8.33 -0.92
N LEU A 16 -1.98 8.02 0.00
CA LEU A 16 -3.26 8.74 0.10
C LEU A 16 -3.04 10.22 0.43
N CYS A 17 -2.21 10.54 1.42
CA CYS A 17 -1.86 11.94 1.76
C CYS A 17 -1.25 12.71 0.57
N CYS A 18 -0.47 12.03 -0.28
CA CYS A 18 0.11 12.61 -1.50
C CYS A 18 -0.93 12.94 -2.58
N GLY A 19 -2.17 12.46 -2.43
CA GLY A 19 -3.30 12.69 -3.33
C GLY A 19 -3.71 11.48 -4.17
N ALA A 20 -3.34 10.25 -3.78
CA ALA A 20 -3.81 9.07 -4.48
C ALA A 20 -5.27 8.74 -4.12
N ASP A 21 -6.10 8.45 -5.13
CA ASP A 21 -7.51 8.05 -4.89
C ASP A 21 -7.63 6.65 -4.27
N PHE A 22 -6.71 5.76 -4.64
CA PHE A 22 -6.55 4.43 -4.08
C PHE A 22 -5.14 3.88 -4.32
N VAL A 23 -4.79 2.86 -3.54
CA VAL A 23 -3.47 2.21 -3.54
C VAL A 23 -3.61 0.74 -3.98
N ASN A 24 -2.75 0.31 -4.90
CA ASN A 24 -2.66 -1.10 -5.32
C ASN A 24 -1.37 -1.75 -4.78
N THR A 25 -1.49 -2.94 -4.17
CA THR A 25 -0.38 -3.67 -3.53
C THR A 25 -0.25 -5.12 -4.03
N ALA A 26 0.36 -5.32 -5.20
CA ALA A 26 0.61 -6.69 -5.69
C ALA A 26 1.63 -7.45 -4.80
N ARG A 27 2.69 -6.77 -4.34
CA ARG A 27 3.76 -7.41 -3.56
C ARG A 27 3.29 -7.86 -2.18
N GLY A 28 2.43 -7.09 -1.52
CA GLY A 28 1.87 -7.47 -0.22
C GLY A 28 1.04 -8.76 -0.33
N PHE A 29 0.17 -8.85 -1.34
CA PHE A 29 -0.59 -10.07 -1.61
C PHE A 29 0.31 -11.28 -1.94
N MET A 30 1.41 -11.07 -2.68
CA MET A 30 2.37 -12.14 -2.94
C MET A 30 3.04 -12.64 -1.65
N PHE A 31 3.38 -11.75 -0.72
CA PHE A 31 3.93 -12.14 0.58
C PHE A 31 2.90 -12.88 1.45
N SER A 32 1.65 -12.40 1.50
CA SER A 32 0.59 -13.10 2.24
C SER A 32 0.33 -14.50 1.68
N LEU A 33 0.44 -14.67 0.35
CA LEU A 33 0.35 -15.96 -0.34
C LEU A 33 1.56 -16.89 -0.10
N GLY A 34 2.69 -16.33 0.35
CA GLY A 34 3.90 -17.08 0.72
C GLY A 34 5.07 -16.91 -0.26
N CYS A 35 5.17 -15.81 -1.00
CA CYS A 35 6.37 -15.50 -1.77
C CYS A 35 7.56 -15.24 -0.85
N ILE A 36 8.66 -15.97 -1.08
CA ILE A 36 9.92 -15.88 -0.31
C ILE A 36 11.00 -15.06 -1.02
N GLN A 37 10.64 -14.31 -2.07
CA GLN A 37 11.57 -13.52 -2.88
C GLN A 37 12.72 -14.34 -3.51
N ALA A 38 12.42 -15.55 -4.00
CA ALA A 38 13.42 -16.38 -4.67
C ALA A 38 13.95 -15.81 -6.00
N LEU A 39 13.31 -14.77 -6.55
CA LEU A 39 13.65 -14.12 -7.83
C LEU A 39 13.67 -15.06 -9.06
N ARG A 40 12.97 -16.20 -8.97
CA ARG A 40 12.84 -17.23 -10.01
C ARG A 40 11.49 -17.22 -10.73
N CYS A 41 10.81 -16.07 -10.75
CA CYS A 41 9.45 -16.01 -11.31
C CYS A 41 9.41 -16.30 -12.81
N HIS A 42 10.45 -15.92 -13.54
CA HIS A 42 10.54 -16.08 -15.01
C HIS A 42 11.01 -17.47 -15.44
N THR A 43 11.57 -18.27 -14.54
CA THR A 43 12.19 -19.57 -14.86
C THR A 43 11.22 -20.74 -14.76
N ASN A 44 9.93 -20.49 -14.47
CA ASN A 44 8.91 -21.52 -14.26
C ASN A 44 9.22 -22.50 -13.09
N THR A 45 10.16 -22.15 -12.21
CA THR A 45 10.66 -23.01 -11.12
C THR A 45 10.49 -22.37 -9.74
N CYS A 46 9.40 -21.63 -9.55
CA CYS A 46 9.07 -21.01 -8.27
C CYS A 46 8.89 -22.08 -7.17
N PRO A 47 9.71 -22.07 -6.09
CA PRO A 47 9.69 -23.12 -5.08
C PRO A 47 8.42 -23.12 -4.23
N THR A 48 7.69 -22.00 -4.19
CA THR A 48 6.46 -21.85 -3.40
C THR A 48 5.19 -22.07 -4.21
N GLY A 49 5.32 -22.44 -5.49
CA GLY A 49 4.20 -22.79 -6.36
C GLY A 49 3.39 -21.63 -6.94
N ILE A 50 3.79 -20.37 -6.68
CA ILE A 50 3.01 -19.18 -7.08
C ILE A 50 3.12 -18.92 -8.60
N THR A 51 4.33 -18.97 -9.15
CA THR A 51 4.62 -18.63 -10.55
C THR A 51 5.27 -19.82 -11.26
N THR A 52 4.47 -20.87 -11.48
CA THR A 52 4.89 -22.07 -12.20
C THR A 52 3.70 -22.78 -12.85
N HIS A 53 3.94 -23.42 -13.99
CA HIS A 53 3.03 -24.34 -14.67
C HIS A 53 3.36 -25.81 -14.35
N ASN A 54 4.38 -26.08 -13.53
CA ASN A 54 4.73 -27.44 -13.14
C ASN A 54 3.77 -27.93 -12.03
N PRO A 55 2.94 -28.97 -12.29
CA PRO A 55 1.97 -29.45 -11.30
C PRO A 55 2.63 -29.90 -9.98
N ARG A 56 3.88 -30.42 -10.04
CA ARG A 56 4.60 -30.83 -8.83
C ARG A 56 4.88 -29.66 -7.89
N LEU A 57 5.21 -28.50 -8.44
CA LEU A 57 5.52 -27.28 -7.69
C LEU A 57 4.25 -26.52 -7.28
N GLN A 58 3.21 -26.51 -8.12
CA GLN A 58 1.91 -25.90 -7.80
C GLN A 58 1.26 -26.50 -6.55
N ARG A 59 1.57 -27.75 -6.19
CA ARG A 59 1.14 -28.37 -4.92
C ARG A 59 1.56 -27.58 -3.67
N GLY A 60 2.57 -26.70 -3.77
CA GLY A 60 2.94 -25.77 -2.69
C GLY A 60 1.95 -24.62 -2.49
N LEU A 61 0.99 -24.43 -3.40
CA LEU A 61 -0.09 -23.44 -3.30
C LEU A 61 -1.36 -24.10 -2.75
N VAL A 62 -1.35 -24.46 -1.47
CA VAL A 62 -2.52 -25.03 -0.76
C VAL A 62 -3.57 -23.93 -0.57
N VAL A 63 -4.66 -24.01 -1.32
CA VAL A 63 -5.67 -22.95 -1.38
C VAL A 63 -6.32 -22.77 -0.01
N GLU A 64 -6.70 -23.88 0.62
CA GLU A 64 -7.44 -23.99 1.89
C GLU A 64 -6.73 -23.31 3.07
N GLU A 65 -5.41 -23.16 3.01
CA GLU A 65 -4.62 -22.42 4.00
C GLU A 65 -4.38 -20.97 3.57
N LYS A 66 -3.99 -20.77 2.30
CA LYS A 66 -3.42 -19.50 1.83
C LYS A 66 -4.45 -18.42 1.60
N TYR A 67 -5.70 -18.78 1.29
CA TYR A 67 -6.77 -17.80 1.10
C TYR A 67 -7.03 -17.00 2.39
N LEU A 68 -7.00 -17.65 3.56
CA LEU A 68 -7.18 -16.99 4.86
C LEU A 68 -6.10 -15.96 5.14
N ARG A 69 -4.86 -16.25 4.76
CA ARG A 69 -3.72 -15.33 4.90
C ARG A 69 -3.87 -14.10 4.01
N VAL A 70 -4.28 -14.30 2.76
CA VAL A 70 -4.55 -13.22 1.80
C VAL A 70 -5.71 -12.34 2.29
N ALA A 71 -6.81 -12.95 2.73
CA ALA A 71 -7.95 -12.22 3.28
C ALA A 71 -7.57 -11.43 4.55
N SER A 72 -6.81 -12.05 5.45
CA SER A 72 -6.32 -11.39 6.66
C SER A 72 -5.42 -10.19 6.33
N TYR A 73 -4.52 -10.31 5.35
CA TYR A 73 -3.71 -9.18 4.88
C TYR A 73 -4.59 -8.03 4.35
N ALA A 74 -5.57 -8.33 3.49
CA ALA A 74 -6.47 -7.31 2.94
C ALA A 74 -7.24 -6.56 4.04
N THR A 75 -7.86 -7.31 4.96
CA THR A 75 -8.67 -6.75 6.04
C THR A 75 -7.83 -5.93 7.01
N ASN A 76 -6.66 -6.46 7.42
CA ASN A 76 -5.76 -5.75 8.33
C ASN A 76 -5.17 -4.49 7.68
N MET A 77 -4.82 -4.54 6.39
CA MET A 77 -4.32 -3.38 5.67
C MET A 77 -5.32 -2.22 5.72
N ASN A 78 -6.59 -2.48 5.42
CA ASN A 78 -7.64 -1.44 5.49
C ASN A 78 -7.84 -0.94 6.93
N ARG A 79 -7.97 -1.87 7.89
CA ARG A 79 -8.14 -1.54 9.30
C ARG A 79 -7.01 -0.64 9.82
N GLU A 80 -5.77 -0.95 9.48
CA GLU A 80 -4.61 -0.16 9.90
C GLU A 80 -4.55 1.21 9.23
N ILE A 81 -4.90 1.32 7.94
CA ILE A 81 -4.99 2.62 7.27
C ILE A 81 -6.07 3.48 7.94
N ASP A 82 -7.22 2.92 8.30
CA ASP A 82 -8.27 3.64 9.02
C ASP A 82 -7.82 4.03 10.44
N MET A 83 -7.08 3.16 11.14
CA MET A 83 -6.48 3.51 12.44
C MET A 83 -5.50 4.69 12.31
N ILE A 84 -4.69 4.75 11.24
CA ILE A 84 -3.81 5.90 10.97
C ILE A 84 -4.65 7.15 10.67
N ALA A 85 -5.69 7.03 9.85
CA ALA A 85 -6.57 8.13 9.49
C ALA A 85 -7.23 8.76 10.74
N HIS A 86 -7.79 7.94 11.63
CA HIS A 86 -8.34 8.39 12.90
C HIS A 86 -7.30 9.01 13.83
N SER A 87 -6.08 8.47 13.86
CA SER A 87 -4.97 9.04 14.64
C SER A 87 -4.54 10.41 14.12
N CYS A 88 -4.70 10.67 12.81
CA CYS A 88 -4.47 11.98 12.19
C CYS A 88 -5.65 12.95 12.33
N GLY A 89 -6.75 12.55 13.01
CA GLY A 89 -7.91 13.38 13.26
C GLY A 89 -8.95 13.41 12.12
N VAL A 90 -8.86 12.48 11.17
CA VAL A 90 -9.85 12.35 10.08
C VAL A 90 -10.74 11.12 10.26
N ARG A 91 -11.94 11.12 9.67
CA ARG A 91 -12.92 10.05 9.88
C ARG A 91 -12.76 8.90 8.90
N HIS A 92 -12.11 9.13 7.77
CA HIS A 92 -11.97 8.14 6.71
C HIS A 92 -10.61 8.31 6.02
N ALA A 93 -9.99 7.21 5.58
CA ALA A 93 -8.67 7.23 4.91
C ALA A 93 -8.58 8.19 3.70
N ARG A 94 -9.69 8.39 2.98
CA ARG A 94 -9.79 9.35 1.86
C ARG A 94 -9.72 10.83 2.25
N GLU A 95 -9.94 11.15 3.51
CA GLU A 95 -9.80 12.53 4.03
C GLU A 95 -8.32 12.85 4.38
N LEU A 96 -7.40 11.91 4.16
CA LEU A 96 -5.96 12.15 4.34
C LEU A 96 -5.42 13.14 3.30
N GLU A 97 -4.98 14.30 3.78
CA GLU A 97 -4.34 15.36 3.00
C GLU A 97 -2.83 15.47 3.26
N ARG A 98 -2.14 16.24 2.42
CA ARG A 98 -0.69 16.51 2.52
C ARG A 98 -0.25 17.00 3.90
N ARG A 99 -1.08 17.79 4.58
CA ARG A 99 -0.79 18.30 5.94
C ARG A 99 -0.62 17.21 7.01
N HIS A 100 -1.18 16.01 6.80
CA HIS A 100 -1.09 14.91 7.76
C HIS A 100 0.24 14.15 7.69
N VAL A 101 1.15 14.50 6.78
CA VAL A 101 2.44 13.81 6.65
C VAL A 101 3.62 14.77 6.64
N ARG A 102 4.70 14.34 7.28
CA ARG A 102 5.97 15.06 7.33
C ARG A 102 7.07 14.25 6.66
N LEU A 103 7.94 14.92 5.91
CA LEU A 103 9.10 14.33 5.28
C LEU A 103 10.36 14.72 6.05
N VAL A 104 11.17 13.72 6.42
CA VAL A 104 12.50 13.94 6.97
C VAL A 104 13.44 14.32 5.84
N GLN A 105 14.05 15.50 5.94
CA GLN A 105 14.98 16.06 4.98
C GLN A 105 16.39 15.48 5.20
N PRO A 106 17.31 15.59 4.21
CA PRO A 106 18.70 15.20 4.38
C PRO A 106 19.42 15.90 5.55
N THR A 107 18.94 17.08 5.94
CA THR A 107 19.43 17.85 7.09
C THR A 107 18.96 17.29 8.45
N GLY A 108 18.12 16.26 8.46
CA GLY A 108 17.49 15.69 9.66
C GLY A 108 16.25 16.43 10.14
N ALA A 109 15.98 17.64 9.65
CA ALA A 109 14.75 18.37 9.94
C ALA A 109 13.54 17.71 9.27
N SER A 110 12.36 17.79 9.89
CA SER A 110 11.10 17.37 9.26
C SER A 110 10.29 18.56 8.76
N ILE A 111 9.82 18.49 7.52
CA ILE A 111 8.93 19.50 6.91
C ILE A 111 7.59 18.86 6.57
N ALA A 112 6.49 19.59 6.74
CA ALA A 112 5.17 19.12 6.34
C ALA A 112 5.06 19.09 4.81
N LEU A 113 4.37 18.09 4.26
CA LEU A 113 4.32 17.89 2.81
C LEU A 113 3.54 18.99 2.08
N ASP A 114 2.55 19.59 2.72
CA ASP A 114 1.80 20.74 2.21
C ASP A 114 2.65 22.02 2.11
N VAL A 115 3.64 22.19 2.99
CA VAL A 115 4.61 23.29 2.88
C VAL A 115 5.57 23.06 1.71
N LEU A 116 6.03 21.83 1.51
CA LEU A 116 6.93 21.48 0.41
C LEU A 116 6.21 21.49 -0.95
N HIS A 117 4.96 21.03 -0.97
CA HIS A 117 4.10 20.93 -2.15
C HIS A 117 2.72 21.51 -1.84
N PRO A 118 2.59 22.86 -1.87
CA PRO A 118 1.34 23.52 -1.56
C PRO A 118 0.27 23.17 -2.59
N PHE A 119 -0.98 23.13 -2.12
CA PHE A 119 -2.11 23.06 -3.03
C PHE A 119 -2.16 24.36 -3.86
N PRO A 120 -2.54 24.28 -5.14
CA PRO A 120 -2.82 25.48 -5.91
C PRO A 120 -3.88 26.30 -5.18
N ALA A 121 -3.70 27.63 -5.17
CA ALA A 121 -4.71 28.52 -4.64
C ALA A 121 -6.04 28.16 -5.29
N LYS A 122 -7.09 27.95 -4.49
CA LYS A 122 -8.43 27.77 -5.02
C LYS A 122 -8.72 29.02 -5.83
N GLY A 123 -8.74 28.92 -7.15
CA GLY A 123 -9.17 30.01 -8.02
C GLY A 123 -10.54 30.45 -7.51
N THR A 124 -10.77 31.76 -7.46
CA THR A 124 -12.09 32.35 -7.24
C THR A 124 -12.99 31.96 -8.42
N GLY A 125 -13.42 30.71 -8.47
CA GLY A 125 -14.41 30.19 -9.38
C GLY A 125 -15.76 30.36 -8.73
N SER A 126 -16.58 31.23 -9.33
CA SER A 126 -17.97 31.52 -8.99
C SER A 126 -18.69 30.28 -8.49
N ALA A 127 -19.37 30.41 -7.35
CA ALA A 127 -20.57 29.62 -7.11
C ALA A 127 -21.49 29.79 -8.33
N ALA A 128 -21.82 28.68 -8.98
CA ALA A 128 -22.87 28.58 -9.98
C ALA A 128 -23.53 27.21 -9.79
#